data_AF-A0AA35QUN6-F1
#
_entry.id   AF-A0AA35QUN6-F1
#
_cell.length_a   1.000
_cell.length_b   1.000
_cell.length_c   1.000
_cell.angle_alpha   90.00
_cell.angle_beta   90.00
_cell.angle_gamma   90.00
#
_symmetry.space_group_name_H-M   'P 1'
#
loop_
_entity.id
_entity.type
_entity.pdbx_description
1 polymer ?
#
loop_
_entity_poly.entity_id
_entity_poly.type
_entity_poly.pdbx_seq_one_letter_code
_entity_poly.pdbx_strand_id
1 'polypeptide(L)'
;MYDIETPIRAYFGQVLTAKFNDLGVAYDTIEFLLGNAEMLMNATNIFSKYVPNLLKILAWSPMTFVAEFLQLLPACISPTTASEVLHSLFDLPCLSATLQAQYLVEAVPNITDLNLLPQYNRCLASFQDAAHKLMFGHFLRSETGRGDTIDRLGNLHLLLSDFSHHQRVLAAAQIAPQLVRMFFKVVLHGGDVELVSQLVPVLIERTALLFDIPSFMTEMRRVIAQQLLAIFSLFPQLVVDYCRDIIEYLRTLRNLTQAGEHCYVHLVWILGEYTHLGYDSRCTSSLLVELFETLEPVTYEVALNLHRQSEYSTRLVLVLMSSLAKIASRSQDLIPRALLCLNKIVQLGKDSSTESHTHQTLLIRANELVNVLKIPSIASAVLSPAPHWSRPQQLQRQLDLAHLLQATSLHLDHH
;
A
#
# COMPACT_ATOMS: atom_id res chain seq x y z
N MET A 1 -16.93 -33.58 28.82
CA MET A 1 -16.53 -32.31 28.17
C MET A 1 -16.79 -32.52 26.69
N TYR A 2 -17.76 -31.83 26.10
CA TYR A 2 -18.03 -31.97 24.66
C TYR A 2 -16.84 -31.42 23.87
N ASP A 3 -16.31 -32.18 22.92
CA ASP A 3 -15.28 -31.70 22.01
C ASP A 3 -15.92 -30.76 20.98
N ILE A 4 -15.74 -29.45 21.18
CA ILE A 4 -16.28 -28.39 20.32
C ILE A 4 -15.42 -28.24 19.04
N GLU A 5 -14.17 -28.72 19.05
CA GLU A 5 -13.25 -28.56 17.93
C GLU A 5 -13.68 -29.41 16.72
N THR A 6 -14.20 -30.61 16.97
CA THR A 6 -14.65 -31.50 15.90
C THR A 6 -15.82 -30.91 15.08
N PRO A 7 -16.92 -30.42 15.68
CA PRO A 7 -17.97 -29.69 14.97
C PRO A 7 -17.46 -28.43 14.25
N ILE A 8 -16.58 -27.64 14.88
CA ILE A 8 -16.01 -26.43 14.28
C ILE A 8 -15.25 -26.78 13.00
N ARG A 9 -14.35 -27.76 13.07
CA ARG A 9 -13.56 -28.21 11.92
C ARG A 9 -14.43 -28.80 10.82
N ALA A 10 -15.46 -29.57 11.17
CA ALA A 10 -16.40 -30.10 10.19
C ALA A 10 -17.14 -28.96 9.46
N TYR A 11 -17.64 -27.98 10.20
CA TYR A 11 -18.37 -26.86 9.61
C TYR A 11 -17.46 -25.88 8.87
N PHE A 12 -16.56 -25.20 9.58
CA PHE A 12 -15.71 -24.14 9.04
C PHE A 12 -14.61 -24.66 8.12
N GLY A 13 -14.20 -25.92 8.24
CA GLY A 13 -13.15 -26.52 7.42
C GLY A 13 -13.65 -27.31 6.21
N GLN A 14 -14.88 -27.83 6.23
CA GLN A 14 -15.40 -28.69 5.15
C GLN A 14 -16.71 -28.14 4.56
N VAL A 15 -17.75 -27.98 5.40
CA VAL A 15 -19.07 -27.52 4.93
C VAL A 15 -18.94 -26.14 4.29
N LEU A 16 -18.32 -25.19 4.98
CA LEU A 16 -18.16 -23.84 4.46
C LEU A 16 -17.28 -23.81 3.21
N THR A 17 -16.26 -24.65 3.12
CA THR A 17 -15.43 -24.75 1.90
C THR A 17 -16.23 -25.21 0.68
N ALA A 18 -17.22 -26.08 0.88
CA ALA A 18 -18.08 -26.57 -0.19
C ALA A 18 -19.29 -25.68 -0.48
N LYS A 19 -19.69 -24.83 0.48
CA LYS A 19 -20.97 -24.10 0.46
C LYS A 19 -20.85 -22.58 0.69
N PHE A 20 -19.66 -21.99 0.61
CA PHE A 20 -19.47 -20.54 0.74
C PHE A 20 -20.29 -19.72 -0.30
N ASN A 21 -20.65 -20.33 -1.43
CA ASN A 21 -21.43 -19.72 -2.51
C ASN A 21 -22.94 -19.87 -2.35
N ASP A 22 -23.40 -20.70 -1.40
CA ASP A 22 -24.81 -20.80 -1.03
C ASP A 22 -25.16 -19.62 -0.12
N LEU A 23 -26.08 -18.76 -0.58
CA LEU A 23 -26.43 -17.55 0.15
C LEU A 23 -27.01 -17.85 1.54
N GLY A 24 -27.82 -18.91 1.70
CA GLY A 24 -28.40 -19.26 2.99
C GLY A 24 -27.31 -19.64 3.98
N VAL A 25 -26.40 -20.53 3.58
CA VAL A 25 -25.26 -20.93 4.41
C VAL A 25 -24.37 -19.72 4.75
N ALA A 26 -24.11 -18.84 3.78
CA ALA A 26 -23.31 -17.64 3.99
C ALA A 26 -23.96 -16.69 5.00
N TYR A 27 -25.27 -16.39 4.87
CA TYR A 27 -26.00 -15.55 5.82
C TYR A 27 -25.99 -16.13 7.22
N ASP A 28 -26.38 -17.40 7.36
CA ASP A 28 -26.43 -18.08 8.67
C ASP A 28 -25.03 -18.12 9.33
N THR A 29 -23.97 -18.34 8.53
CA THR A 29 -22.58 -18.30 9.03
C THR A 29 -22.24 -16.91 9.57
N ILE A 30 -22.51 -15.86 8.81
CA ILE A 30 -22.13 -14.49 9.17
C ILE A 30 -22.95 -13.99 10.36
N GLU A 31 -24.26 -14.27 10.39
CA GLU A 31 -25.13 -13.96 11.52
C GLU A 31 -24.67 -14.68 12.79
N PHE A 32 -24.34 -15.98 12.69
CA PHE A 32 -23.80 -16.74 13.81
C PHE A 32 -22.49 -16.13 14.35
N LEU A 33 -21.55 -15.77 13.46
CA LEU A 33 -20.27 -15.18 13.86
C LEU A 33 -20.46 -13.82 14.52
N LEU A 34 -21.30 -12.95 13.97
CA LEU A 34 -21.57 -11.62 14.53
C LEU A 34 -22.28 -11.72 15.88
N GLY A 35 -23.31 -12.56 15.98
CA GLY A 35 -24.09 -12.74 17.21
C GLY A 35 -23.31 -13.36 18.37
N ASN A 36 -22.20 -14.04 18.08
CA ASN A 36 -21.42 -14.80 19.07
C ASN A 36 -19.93 -14.40 19.14
N ALA A 37 -19.53 -13.29 18.51
CA ALA A 37 -18.12 -12.95 18.30
C ALA A 37 -17.27 -12.99 19.57
N GLU A 38 -17.72 -12.35 20.66
CA GLU A 38 -16.99 -12.29 21.93
C GLU A 38 -16.77 -13.69 22.53
N MET A 39 -17.81 -14.52 22.56
CA MET A 39 -17.73 -15.89 23.06
C MET A 39 -16.80 -16.74 22.20
N LEU A 40 -16.91 -16.63 20.87
CA LEU A 40 -16.11 -17.41 19.93
C LEU A 40 -14.63 -17.01 19.96
N MET A 41 -14.30 -15.73 20.13
CA MET A 41 -12.91 -15.27 20.30
C MET A 41 -12.27 -15.86 21.57
N ASN A 42 -13.04 -15.97 22.65
CA ASN A 42 -12.54 -16.49 23.93
C ASN A 42 -12.47 -18.02 23.98
N ALA A 43 -13.40 -18.71 23.31
CA ALA A 43 -13.56 -20.15 23.43
C ALA A 43 -12.97 -20.94 22.25
N THR A 44 -12.64 -20.29 21.13
CA THR A 44 -12.27 -20.97 19.88
C THR A 44 -11.16 -20.24 19.13
N ASN A 45 -10.63 -20.88 18.09
CA ASN A 45 -9.69 -20.28 17.14
C ASN A 45 -10.33 -20.00 15.77
N ILE A 46 -11.67 -19.86 15.69
CA ILE A 46 -12.35 -19.71 14.39
C ILE A 46 -11.79 -18.52 13.61
N PHE A 47 -11.67 -17.37 14.27
CA PHE A 47 -11.22 -16.13 13.66
C PHE A 47 -9.72 -16.07 13.38
N SER A 48 -8.89 -16.92 13.99
CA SER A 48 -7.47 -16.99 13.67
C SER A 48 -7.14 -18.11 12.68
N LYS A 49 -7.95 -19.18 12.66
CA LYS A 49 -7.72 -20.38 11.86
C LYS A 49 -8.44 -20.37 10.53
N TYR A 50 -9.71 -19.97 10.47
CA TYR A 50 -10.57 -20.16 9.30
C TYR A 50 -10.78 -18.89 8.45
N VAL A 51 -10.02 -17.81 8.69
CA VAL A 51 -10.14 -16.55 7.93
C VAL A 51 -10.10 -16.74 6.42
N PRO A 52 -9.19 -17.55 5.83
CA PRO A 52 -9.17 -17.74 4.39
C PRO A 52 -10.49 -18.28 3.84
N ASN A 53 -11.15 -19.17 4.60
CA ASN A 53 -12.43 -19.75 4.20
C ASN A 53 -13.59 -18.77 4.42
N LEU A 54 -13.56 -17.98 5.50
CA LEU A 54 -14.53 -16.90 5.71
C LEU A 54 -14.47 -15.89 4.56
N LEU A 55 -13.26 -15.48 4.16
CA LEU A 55 -13.06 -14.55 3.05
C LEU A 55 -13.59 -15.08 1.71
N LYS A 56 -13.84 -16.39 1.54
CA LYS A 56 -14.52 -16.91 0.34
C LYS A 56 -15.97 -16.46 0.25
N ILE A 57 -16.68 -16.33 1.38
CA ILE A 57 -18.04 -15.75 1.41
C ILE A 57 -17.98 -14.33 0.83
N LEU A 58 -17.05 -13.52 1.35
CA LEU A 58 -16.88 -12.14 0.92
C LEU A 58 -16.44 -12.04 -0.54
N ALA A 59 -15.44 -12.82 -0.96
CA ALA A 59 -14.92 -12.80 -2.33
C ALA A 59 -15.95 -13.33 -3.35
N TRP A 60 -16.88 -14.17 -2.92
CA TRP A 60 -17.98 -14.67 -3.75
C TRP A 60 -19.11 -13.63 -3.92
N SER A 61 -19.50 -12.96 -2.83
CA SER A 61 -20.56 -11.95 -2.81
C SER A 61 -20.10 -10.64 -2.13
N PRO A 62 -19.17 -9.86 -2.73
CA PRO A 62 -18.50 -8.74 -2.06
C PRO A 62 -19.46 -7.66 -1.56
N MET A 63 -20.39 -7.24 -2.41
CA MET A 63 -21.33 -6.15 -2.10
C MET A 63 -22.38 -6.55 -1.06
N THR A 64 -22.61 -7.85 -0.87
CA THR A 64 -23.60 -8.36 0.07
C THR A 64 -23.06 -8.35 1.49
N PHE A 65 -21.79 -8.72 1.69
CA PHE A 65 -21.24 -9.00 3.02
C PHE A 65 -20.18 -8.00 3.50
N VAL A 66 -19.88 -6.93 2.74
CA VAL A 66 -18.82 -5.98 3.10
C VAL A 66 -19.05 -5.33 4.48
N ALA A 67 -20.28 -4.99 4.84
CA ALA A 67 -20.58 -4.31 6.10
C ALA A 67 -20.36 -5.23 7.31
N GLU A 68 -20.71 -6.50 7.17
CA GLU A 68 -20.53 -7.54 8.16
C GLU A 68 -19.05 -7.90 8.30
N PHE A 69 -18.31 -8.02 7.20
CA PHE A 69 -16.88 -8.27 7.25
C PHE A 69 -16.09 -7.10 7.85
N LEU A 70 -16.53 -5.85 7.65
CA LEU A 70 -15.93 -4.70 8.35
C LEU A 70 -16.12 -4.80 9.88
N GLN A 71 -17.19 -5.45 10.36
CA GLN A 71 -17.44 -5.69 11.78
C GLN A 71 -16.70 -6.92 12.31
N LEU A 72 -16.55 -7.98 11.51
CA LEU A 72 -15.85 -9.22 11.88
C LEU A 72 -14.33 -9.08 11.83
N LEU A 73 -13.79 -8.23 10.94
CA LEU A 73 -12.36 -8.11 10.69
C LEU A 73 -11.50 -7.88 11.95
N PRO A 74 -11.90 -7.05 12.94
CA PRO A 74 -11.15 -6.91 14.19
C PRO A 74 -10.90 -8.23 14.92
N ALA A 75 -11.86 -9.16 14.90
CA ALA A 75 -11.72 -10.47 15.55
C ALA A 75 -10.69 -11.38 14.85
N CYS A 76 -10.44 -11.14 13.55
CA CYS A 76 -9.50 -11.93 12.75
C CYS A 76 -8.03 -11.49 12.89
N ILE A 77 -7.79 -10.33 13.51
CA ILE A 77 -6.47 -9.71 13.58
C ILE A 77 -5.81 -10.07 14.91
N SER A 78 -4.67 -10.75 14.83
CA SER A 78 -3.79 -11.05 15.96
C SER A 78 -2.34 -10.90 15.53
N PRO A 79 -1.36 -10.79 16.45
CA PRO A 79 0.05 -10.75 16.07
C PRO A 79 0.48 -11.90 15.17
N THR A 80 -0.10 -13.09 15.36
CA THR A 80 0.22 -14.29 14.58
C THR A 80 -0.49 -14.38 13.23
N THR A 81 -1.57 -13.62 13.00
CA THR A 81 -2.40 -13.71 11.78
C THR A 81 -2.39 -12.44 10.95
N ALA A 82 -1.94 -11.31 11.49
CA ALA A 82 -2.09 -10.00 10.85
C ALA A 82 -1.45 -9.93 9.46
N SER A 83 -0.25 -10.50 9.28
CA SER A 83 0.43 -10.53 7.97
C SER A 83 -0.38 -11.32 6.94
N GLU A 84 -0.78 -12.56 7.28
CA GLU A 84 -1.58 -13.41 6.39
C GLU A 84 -2.94 -12.79 6.04
N VAL A 85 -3.60 -12.16 7.03
CA VAL A 85 -4.86 -11.43 6.82
C VAL A 85 -4.63 -10.25 5.88
N LEU A 86 -3.58 -9.45 6.09
CA LEU A 86 -3.27 -8.30 5.25
C LEU A 86 -3.03 -8.71 3.79
N HIS A 87 -2.23 -9.77 3.56
CA HIS A 87 -2.04 -10.33 2.21
C HIS A 87 -3.37 -10.79 1.60
N SER A 88 -4.21 -11.48 2.36
CA SER A 88 -5.52 -11.96 1.89
C SER A 88 -6.47 -10.81 1.51
N LEU A 89 -6.37 -9.65 2.19
CA LEU A 89 -7.13 -8.44 1.84
C LEU A 89 -6.60 -7.78 0.57
N PHE A 90 -5.27 -7.70 0.38
CA PHE A 90 -4.67 -7.23 -0.87
C PHE A 90 -5.06 -8.13 -2.05
N ASP A 91 -5.13 -9.44 -1.83
CA ASP A 91 -5.37 -10.43 -2.87
C ASP A 91 -6.86 -10.84 -2.97
N LEU A 92 -7.79 -10.09 -2.36
CA LEU A 92 -9.22 -10.38 -2.44
C LEU A 92 -9.76 -10.47 -3.89
N PRO A 93 -9.32 -9.63 -4.86
CA PRO A 93 -9.68 -9.81 -6.27
C PRO A 93 -9.17 -11.13 -6.85
N CYS A 94 -7.95 -11.54 -6.48
CA CYS A 94 -7.35 -12.81 -6.91
C CYS A 94 -8.11 -14.01 -6.34
N LEU A 95 -8.56 -13.92 -5.07
CA LEU A 95 -9.43 -14.93 -4.47
C LEU A 95 -10.75 -15.03 -5.25
N SER A 96 -11.39 -13.90 -5.56
CA SER A 96 -12.64 -13.89 -6.33
C SER A 96 -12.48 -14.50 -7.73
N ALA A 97 -11.39 -14.17 -8.43
CA ALA A 97 -11.05 -14.74 -9.74
C ALA A 97 -10.82 -16.25 -9.65
N THR A 98 -10.09 -16.69 -8.62
CA THR A 98 -9.81 -18.12 -8.38
C THR A 98 -11.08 -18.91 -8.09
N LEU A 99 -11.99 -18.38 -7.26
CA LEU A 99 -13.27 -19.03 -6.97
C LEU A 99 -14.15 -19.11 -8.24
N GLN A 100 -14.14 -18.07 -9.08
CA GLN A 100 -14.87 -18.09 -10.35
C GLN A 100 -14.29 -19.15 -11.31
N ALA A 101 -12.97 -19.27 -11.41
CA ALA A 101 -12.32 -20.32 -12.20
C ALA A 101 -12.70 -21.71 -11.70
N GLN A 102 -12.62 -21.94 -10.38
CA GLN A 102 -13.04 -23.19 -9.73
C GLN A 102 -14.48 -23.55 -10.09
N TYR A 103 -15.41 -22.60 -9.91
CA TYR A 103 -16.83 -22.82 -10.18
C TYR A 103 -17.09 -23.20 -11.64
N LEU A 104 -16.44 -22.53 -12.60
CA LEU A 104 -16.63 -22.83 -14.02
C LEU A 104 -16.13 -24.22 -14.40
N VAL A 105 -14.98 -24.64 -13.86
CA VAL A 105 -14.42 -25.97 -14.08
C VAL A 105 -15.32 -27.06 -13.46
N GLU A 106 -15.88 -26.81 -12.28
CA GLU A 106 -16.75 -27.78 -11.59
C GLU A 106 -18.16 -27.86 -12.22
N ALA A 107 -18.71 -26.71 -12.66
CA ALA A 107 -20.06 -26.64 -13.22
C ALA A 107 -20.15 -27.12 -14.67
N VAL A 108 -19.06 -26.98 -15.45
CA VAL A 108 -19.04 -27.32 -16.88
C VAL A 108 -17.88 -28.28 -17.17
N PRO A 109 -18.14 -29.59 -17.25
CA PRO A 109 -17.12 -30.56 -17.63
C PRO A 109 -16.53 -30.24 -19.01
N ASN A 110 -15.22 -30.40 -19.17
CA ASN A 110 -14.49 -30.18 -20.43
C ASN A 110 -14.64 -28.76 -21.03
N ILE A 111 -14.88 -27.75 -20.19
CA ILE A 111 -15.08 -26.34 -20.61
C ILE A 111 -13.93 -25.79 -21.49
N THR A 112 -12.70 -26.23 -21.21
CA THR A 112 -11.47 -25.84 -21.91
C THR A 112 -11.36 -26.56 -23.26
N ASP A 113 -11.54 -27.88 -23.29
CA ASP A 113 -11.48 -28.69 -24.52
C ASP A 113 -12.54 -28.28 -25.55
N LEU A 114 -13.73 -27.89 -25.06
CA LEU A 114 -14.84 -27.42 -25.88
C LEU A 114 -14.72 -25.93 -26.26
N ASN A 115 -13.74 -25.21 -25.68
CA ASN A 115 -13.50 -23.78 -25.88
C ASN A 115 -14.78 -22.92 -25.74
N LEU A 116 -15.63 -23.24 -24.76
CA LEU A 116 -16.93 -22.58 -24.58
C LEU A 116 -16.82 -21.14 -24.09
N LEU A 117 -15.75 -20.82 -23.35
CA LEU A 117 -15.44 -19.49 -22.82
C LEU A 117 -14.00 -19.09 -23.18
N PRO A 118 -13.72 -18.75 -24.46
CA PRO A 118 -12.37 -18.48 -24.94
C PRO A 118 -11.69 -17.34 -24.18
N GLN A 119 -12.46 -16.38 -23.67
CA GLN A 119 -11.96 -15.24 -22.89
C GLN A 119 -11.35 -15.63 -21.53
N TYR A 120 -11.65 -16.84 -21.01
CA TYR A 120 -11.14 -17.34 -19.73
C TYR A 120 -10.19 -18.53 -19.88
N ASN A 121 -9.86 -18.89 -21.13
CA ASN A 121 -9.24 -20.18 -21.41
C ASN A 121 -7.83 -20.31 -20.79
N ARG A 122 -7.05 -19.23 -20.71
CA ARG A 122 -5.71 -19.28 -20.11
C ARG A 122 -5.81 -19.63 -18.63
N CYS A 123 -6.68 -18.93 -17.89
CA CYS A 123 -6.88 -19.19 -16.47
C CYS A 123 -7.43 -20.61 -16.25
N LEU A 124 -8.46 -21.02 -16.98
CA LEU A 124 -9.12 -22.31 -16.82
C LEU A 124 -8.20 -23.49 -17.14
N ALA A 125 -7.41 -23.41 -18.23
CA ALA A 125 -6.43 -24.43 -18.57
C ALA A 125 -5.33 -24.51 -17.50
N SER A 126 -4.84 -23.37 -17.02
CA SER A 126 -3.81 -23.33 -15.97
C SER A 126 -4.33 -23.84 -14.63
N PHE A 127 -5.62 -23.64 -14.33
CA PHE A 127 -6.26 -24.15 -13.11
C PHE A 127 -6.29 -25.68 -13.06
N GLN A 128 -6.45 -26.32 -14.22
CA GLN A 128 -6.45 -27.78 -14.36
C GLN A 128 -5.03 -28.37 -14.40
N ASP A 129 -4.00 -27.55 -14.64
CA ASP A 129 -2.61 -27.97 -14.73
C ASP A 129 -1.99 -28.23 -13.33
N ALA A 130 -1.37 -29.41 -13.20
CA ALA A 130 -0.66 -29.81 -11.98
C ALA A 130 0.45 -28.84 -11.58
N ALA A 131 1.09 -28.15 -12.55
CA ALA A 131 2.17 -27.20 -12.28
C ALA A 131 1.71 -25.97 -11.48
N HIS A 132 0.44 -25.60 -11.56
CA HIS A 132 -0.12 -24.40 -10.91
C HIS A 132 -0.97 -24.71 -9.68
N LYS A 133 -1.21 -26.00 -9.39
CA LYS A 133 -2.10 -26.46 -8.30
C LYS A 133 -1.76 -25.86 -6.94
N LEU A 134 -0.47 -25.69 -6.61
CA LEU A 134 -0.05 -25.08 -5.34
C LEU A 134 -0.41 -23.58 -5.26
N MET A 135 -0.34 -22.85 -6.37
CA MET A 135 -0.67 -21.42 -6.41
C MET A 135 -2.16 -21.18 -6.18
N PHE A 136 -3.01 -21.90 -6.92
CA PHE A 136 -4.46 -21.85 -6.70
C PHE A 136 -4.85 -22.42 -5.33
N GLY A 137 -4.18 -23.49 -4.91
CA GLY A 137 -4.38 -24.12 -3.60
C GLY A 137 -4.08 -23.19 -2.42
N HIS A 138 -3.14 -22.24 -2.58
CA HIS A 138 -2.94 -21.19 -1.58
C HIS A 138 -4.22 -20.39 -1.39
N PHE A 139 -4.84 -19.85 -2.45
CA PHE A 139 -6.11 -19.10 -2.35
C PHE A 139 -7.30 -19.94 -1.89
N LEU A 140 -7.35 -21.20 -2.31
CA LEU A 140 -8.46 -22.11 -1.99
C LEU A 140 -8.33 -22.79 -0.62
N ARG A 141 -7.28 -22.48 0.16
CA ARG A 141 -7.09 -23.05 1.51
C ARG A 141 -8.28 -22.77 2.43
N SER A 142 -8.54 -23.68 3.35
CA SER A 142 -9.58 -23.52 4.38
C SER A 142 -9.01 -22.94 5.68
N GLU A 143 -7.70 -23.07 5.91
CA GLU A 143 -7.06 -22.72 7.18
C GLU A 143 -5.82 -21.84 6.95
N THR A 144 -5.50 -21.02 7.96
CA THR A 144 -4.27 -20.23 8.06
C THR A 144 -3.05 -21.10 8.36
N GLY A 145 -1.85 -20.50 8.33
CA GLY A 145 -0.61 -21.18 8.73
C GLY A 145 0.05 -22.03 7.63
N ARG A 146 -0.30 -21.80 6.36
CA ARG A 146 0.34 -22.42 5.19
C ARG A 146 1.39 -21.52 4.51
N GLY A 147 1.83 -20.45 5.17
CA GLY A 147 2.84 -19.50 4.70
C GLY A 147 2.28 -18.12 4.35
N ASP A 148 3.10 -17.08 4.54
CA ASP A 148 2.69 -15.67 4.46
C ASP A 148 2.60 -15.13 3.03
N THR A 149 3.36 -15.69 2.09
CA THR A 149 3.48 -15.18 0.71
C THR A 149 3.52 -16.27 -0.35
N ILE A 150 3.15 -15.90 -1.58
CA ILE A 150 3.33 -16.73 -2.77
C ILE A 150 4.58 -16.22 -3.50
N ASP A 151 5.66 -17.00 -3.53
CA ASP A 151 6.93 -16.68 -4.21
C ASP A 151 6.78 -16.28 -5.70
N ARG A 152 5.63 -16.60 -6.30
CA ARG A 152 5.32 -16.38 -7.72
C ARG A 152 4.00 -15.63 -7.93
N LEU A 153 3.62 -14.76 -7.00
CA LEU A 153 2.35 -14.04 -7.08
C LEU A 153 2.17 -13.29 -8.41
N GLY A 154 3.23 -12.65 -8.92
CA GLY A 154 3.19 -11.98 -10.22
C GLY A 154 2.83 -12.92 -11.39
N ASN A 155 3.32 -14.17 -11.37
CA ASN A 155 2.93 -15.16 -12.38
C ASN A 155 1.47 -15.52 -12.24
N LEU A 156 0.97 -15.70 -11.02
CA LEU A 156 -0.45 -15.98 -10.80
C LEU A 156 -1.34 -14.83 -11.28
N HIS A 157 -0.94 -13.57 -11.11
CA HIS A 157 -1.68 -12.43 -11.68
C HIS A 157 -1.82 -12.55 -13.21
N LEU A 158 -0.78 -13.00 -13.92
CA LEU A 158 -0.83 -13.24 -15.37
C LEU A 158 -1.78 -14.37 -15.77
N LEU A 159 -1.95 -15.37 -14.90
CA LEU A 159 -2.90 -16.46 -15.11
C LEU A 159 -4.34 -16.00 -14.85
N LEU A 160 -4.55 -15.20 -13.80
CA LEU A 160 -5.86 -14.69 -13.39
C LEU A 160 -6.34 -13.50 -14.23
N SER A 161 -5.49 -12.92 -15.08
CA SER A 161 -5.78 -11.68 -15.83
C SER A 161 -7.04 -11.77 -16.69
N ASP A 162 -7.39 -12.96 -17.17
CA ASP A 162 -8.61 -13.21 -17.94
C ASP A 162 -9.89 -12.78 -17.20
N PHE A 163 -9.85 -12.81 -15.85
CA PHE A 163 -10.98 -12.45 -14.99
C PHE A 163 -10.94 -10.99 -14.50
N SER A 164 -9.98 -10.17 -14.92
CA SER A 164 -9.84 -8.78 -14.46
C SER A 164 -11.08 -7.92 -14.68
N HIS A 165 -11.87 -8.23 -15.71
CA HIS A 165 -13.12 -7.53 -16.05
C HIS A 165 -14.39 -8.24 -15.55
N HIS A 166 -14.26 -9.37 -14.85
CA HIS A 166 -15.41 -10.09 -14.32
C HIS A 166 -16.08 -9.30 -13.18
N GLN A 167 -17.41 -9.15 -13.22
CA GLN A 167 -18.16 -8.26 -12.31
C GLN A 167 -17.88 -8.53 -10.83
N ARG A 168 -17.79 -9.81 -10.45
CA ARG A 168 -17.45 -10.19 -9.07
C ARG A 168 -16.04 -9.79 -8.66
N VAL A 169 -15.07 -9.92 -9.57
CA VAL A 169 -13.68 -9.55 -9.32
C VAL A 169 -13.55 -8.05 -9.17
N LEU A 170 -14.23 -7.28 -10.03
CA LEU A 170 -14.33 -5.83 -9.91
C LEU A 170 -14.98 -5.41 -8.58
N ALA A 171 -16.04 -6.09 -8.15
CA ALA A 171 -16.69 -5.82 -6.87
C ALA A 171 -15.77 -6.11 -5.67
N ALA A 172 -15.02 -7.21 -5.71
CA ALA A 172 -14.02 -7.55 -4.70
C ALA A 172 -12.90 -6.48 -4.64
N ALA A 173 -12.44 -6.04 -5.81
CA ALA A 173 -11.44 -4.99 -5.93
C ALA A 173 -11.94 -3.63 -5.42
N GLN A 174 -13.23 -3.33 -5.60
CA GLN A 174 -13.83 -2.10 -5.08
C GLN A 174 -13.87 -2.04 -3.55
N ILE A 175 -14.11 -3.17 -2.86
CA ILE A 175 -14.26 -3.19 -1.40
C ILE A 175 -12.95 -3.42 -0.64
N ALA A 176 -11.95 -4.06 -1.27
CA ALA A 176 -10.66 -4.37 -0.65
C ALA A 176 -9.96 -3.14 0.00
N PRO A 177 -9.92 -1.94 -0.62
CA PRO A 177 -9.40 -0.74 0.01
C PRO A 177 -10.03 -0.41 1.37
N GLN A 178 -11.34 -0.59 1.51
CA GLN A 178 -12.06 -0.27 2.74
C GLN A 178 -11.71 -1.26 3.86
N LEU A 179 -11.56 -2.53 3.52
CA LEU A 179 -11.13 -3.58 4.47
C LEU A 179 -9.70 -3.31 4.95
N VAL A 180 -8.78 -2.94 4.05
CA VAL A 180 -7.40 -2.60 4.43
C VAL A 180 -7.36 -1.36 5.33
N ARG A 181 -8.20 -0.35 5.09
CA ARG A 181 -8.33 0.80 6.02
C ARG A 181 -8.81 0.36 7.40
N MET A 182 -9.81 -0.52 7.46
CA MET A 182 -10.30 -1.04 8.74
C MET A 182 -9.24 -1.86 9.46
N PHE A 183 -8.51 -2.71 8.72
CA PHE A 183 -7.38 -3.48 9.24
C PHE A 183 -6.36 -2.58 9.94
N PHE A 184 -5.88 -1.54 9.27
CA PHE A 184 -4.91 -0.63 9.88
C PHE A 184 -5.52 0.26 10.97
N LYS A 185 -6.82 0.57 10.93
CA LYS A 185 -7.50 1.21 12.06
C LYS A 185 -7.41 0.36 13.32
N VAL A 186 -7.58 -0.96 13.21
CA VAL A 186 -7.46 -1.89 14.34
C VAL A 186 -6.01 -2.00 14.79
N VAL A 187 -5.09 -2.29 13.87
CA VAL A 187 -3.67 -2.49 14.18
C VAL A 187 -3.02 -1.24 14.78
N LEU A 188 -3.30 -0.04 14.25
CA LEU A 188 -2.71 1.19 14.79
C LEU A 188 -3.33 1.65 16.11
N HIS A 189 -4.51 1.16 16.47
CA HIS A 189 -5.17 1.51 17.73
C HIS A 189 -4.81 0.54 18.87
N GLY A 190 -4.61 -0.75 18.57
CA GLY A 190 -4.38 -1.79 19.57
C GLY A 190 -3.12 -2.62 19.40
N GLY A 191 -2.37 -2.46 18.30
CA GLY A 191 -1.13 -3.18 18.03
C GLY A 191 0.08 -2.54 18.67
N ASP A 192 1.06 -3.37 19.03
CA ASP A 192 2.37 -2.92 19.45
C ASP A 192 3.28 -2.60 18.26
N VAL A 193 4.45 -2.03 18.57
CA VAL A 193 5.44 -1.67 17.55
C VAL A 193 5.96 -2.90 16.80
N GLU A 194 6.05 -4.06 17.44
CA GLU A 194 6.53 -5.30 16.83
C GLU A 194 5.60 -5.77 15.72
N LEU A 195 4.29 -5.82 16.01
CA LEU A 195 3.27 -6.13 15.02
C LEU A 195 3.28 -5.14 13.86
N VAL A 196 3.31 -3.84 14.16
CA VAL A 196 3.30 -2.80 13.12
C VAL A 196 4.55 -2.87 12.25
N SER A 197 5.72 -3.11 12.85
CA SER A 197 6.99 -3.29 12.15
C SER A 197 6.87 -4.39 11.10
N GLN A 198 6.34 -5.56 11.45
CA GLN A 198 6.19 -6.70 10.54
C GLN A 198 5.35 -6.38 9.28
N LEU A 199 4.48 -5.38 9.34
CA LEU A 199 3.59 -5.01 8.22
C LEU A 199 4.21 -3.99 7.27
N VAL A 200 5.28 -3.29 7.66
CA VAL A 200 5.94 -2.28 6.82
C VAL A 200 6.51 -2.89 5.52
N PRO A 201 7.25 -4.01 5.56
CA PRO A 201 7.74 -4.67 4.34
C PRO A 201 6.60 -5.07 3.41
N VAL A 202 5.50 -5.58 3.96
CA VAL A 202 4.31 -5.98 3.20
C VAL A 202 3.74 -4.78 2.44
N LEU A 203 3.60 -3.63 3.11
CA LEU A 203 3.12 -2.41 2.46
C LEU A 203 4.03 -1.96 1.32
N ILE A 204 5.36 -1.95 1.54
CA ILE A 204 6.33 -1.53 0.52
C ILE A 204 6.28 -2.48 -0.69
N GLU A 205 6.37 -3.79 -0.48
CA GLU A 205 6.34 -4.80 -1.54
C GLU A 205 5.04 -4.70 -2.36
N ARG A 206 3.90 -4.61 -1.68
CA ARG A 206 2.59 -4.59 -2.33
C ARG A 206 2.29 -3.30 -3.08
N THR A 207 3.09 -2.24 -2.99
CA THR A 207 2.93 -1.08 -3.89
C THR A 207 3.17 -1.42 -5.36
N ALA A 208 4.11 -2.33 -5.64
CA ALA A 208 4.48 -2.76 -6.99
C ALA A 208 3.75 -4.04 -7.41
N LEU A 209 3.25 -4.83 -6.45
CA LEU A 209 2.69 -6.17 -6.68
C LEU A 209 1.19 -6.25 -6.32
N LEU A 210 0.36 -5.54 -7.10
CA LEU A 210 -1.11 -5.59 -7.03
C LEU A 210 -1.68 -6.27 -8.28
N PHE A 211 -2.89 -6.83 -8.14
CA PHE A 211 -3.62 -7.36 -9.29
C PHE A 211 -4.01 -6.24 -10.25
N ASP A 212 -3.87 -6.49 -11.56
CA ASP A 212 -3.97 -5.47 -12.60
C ASP A 212 -5.42 -5.08 -12.91
N ILE A 213 -5.96 -4.21 -12.04
CA ILE A 213 -7.24 -3.53 -12.21
C ILE A 213 -6.98 -2.03 -11.94
N PRO A 214 -7.06 -1.14 -12.94
CA PRO A 214 -6.55 0.23 -12.81
C PRO A 214 -7.13 1.04 -11.64
N SER A 215 -8.45 0.96 -11.42
CA SER A 215 -9.13 1.65 -10.33
C SER A 215 -8.71 1.13 -8.96
N PHE A 216 -8.57 -0.20 -8.83
CA PHE A 216 -8.10 -0.86 -7.63
C PHE A 216 -6.65 -0.51 -7.31
N MET A 217 -5.75 -0.59 -8.29
CA MET A 217 -4.33 -0.26 -8.09
C MET A 217 -4.16 1.19 -7.61
N THR A 218 -4.87 2.12 -8.24
CA THR A 218 -4.82 3.54 -7.88
C THR A 218 -5.27 3.76 -6.44
N GLU A 219 -6.44 3.23 -6.09
CA GLU A 219 -7.01 3.41 -4.76
C GLU A 219 -6.22 2.65 -3.68
N MET A 220 -5.75 1.44 -3.95
CA MET A 220 -4.93 0.66 -3.03
C MET A 220 -3.58 1.30 -2.77
N ARG A 221 -2.88 1.81 -3.79
CA ARG A 221 -1.62 2.54 -3.59
C ARG A 221 -1.85 3.79 -2.74
N ARG A 222 -2.97 4.49 -2.94
CA ARG A 222 -3.36 5.60 -2.08
C ARG A 222 -3.59 5.15 -0.63
N VAL A 223 -4.26 4.01 -0.41
CA VAL A 223 -4.42 3.43 0.94
C VAL A 223 -3.05 3.13 1.54
N ILE A 224 -2.20 2.37 0.84
CA ILE A 224 -0.86 1.98 1.30
C ILE A 224 -0.05 3.20 1.70
N ALA A 225 -0.01 4.23 0.86
CA ALA A 225 0.73 5.47 1.14
C ALA A 225 0.22 6.16 2.42
N GLN A 226 -1.09 6.20 2.63
CA GLN A 226 -1.69 6.75 3.85
C GLN A 226 -1.36 5.92 5.10
N GLN A 227 -1.32 4.58 4.98
CA GLN A 227 -0.95 3.72 6.10
C GLN A 227 0.53 3.82 6.44
N LEU A 228 1.41 3.86 5.44
CA LEU A 228 2.85 4.12 5.66
C LEU A 228 3.05 5.44 6.41
N LEU A 229 2.39 6.53 5.97
CA LEU A 229 2.43 7.81 6.70
C LEU A 229 1.97 7.66 8.15
N ALA A 230 0.83 7.00 8.39
CA ALA A 230 0.27 6.84 9.72
C ALA A 230 1.23 6.04 10.62
N ILE A 231 1.79 4.95 10.11
CA ILE A 231 2.77 4.10 10.80
C ILE A 231 3.99 4.91 11.21
N PHE A 232 4.67 5.58 10.28
CA PHE A 232 5.89 6.33 10.60
C PHE A 232 5.62 7.59 11.42
N SER A 233 4.39 8.12 11.40
CA SER A 233 4.00 9.20 12.31
C SER A 233 3.83 8.72 13.76
N LEU A 234 3.38 7.48 13.95
CA LEU A 234 3.14 6.89 15.26
C LEU A 234 4.42 6.23 15.82
N PHE A 235 5.24 5.65 14.94
CA PHE A 235 6.50 4.99 15.27
C PHE A 235 7.66 5.50 14.39
N PRO A 236 8.11 6.76 14.57
CA PRO A 236 9.19 7.35 13.76
C PRO A 236 10.50 6.54 13.75
N GLN A 237 10.79 5.80 14.82
CA GLN A 237 11.98 4.96 14.94
C GLN A 237 12.07 3.88 13.85
N LEU A 238 10.94 3.42 13.32
CA LEU A 238 10.89 2.42 12.26
C LEU A 238 11.55 2.93 10.96
N VAL A 239 11.69 4.25 10.78
CA VAL A 239 12.36 4.79 9.58
C VAL A 239 13.79 4.28 9.49
N VAL A 240 14.49 4.15 10.62
CA VAL A 240 15.86 3.62 10.61
C VAL A 240 15.87 2.12 10.32
N ASP A 241 14.90 1.38 10.85
CA ASP A 241 14.78 -0.07 10.65
C ASP A 241 14.56 -0.43 9.16
N TYR A 242 13.70 0.31 8.48
CA TYR A 242 13.31 0.06 7.09
C TYR A 242 13.98 0.98 6.07
N CYS A 243 14.95 1.79 6.49
CA CYS A 243 15.57 2.80 5.62
C CYS A 243 16.15 2.20 4.33
N ARG A 244 16.80 1.04 4.44
CA ARG A 244 17.42 0.35 3.30
C ARG A 244 16.39 -0.16 2.30
N ASP A 245 15.29 -0.76 2.79
CA ASP A 245 14.20 -1.25 1.94
C ASP A 245 13.51 -0.08 1.23
N ILE A 246 13.34 1.05 1.92
CA ILE A 246 12.82 2.28 1.33
C ILE A 246 13.80 2.81 0.26
N ILE A 247 15.10 2.84 0.54
CA ILE A 247 16.13 3.26 -0.42
C ILE A 247 16.11 2.38 -1.67
N GLU A 248 16.02 1.06 -1.53
CA GLU A 248 15.92 0.12 -2.65
C GLU A 248 14.66 0.37 -3.48
N TYR A 249 13.53 0.59 -2.81
CA TYR A 249 12.28 0.99 -3.46
C TYR A 249 12.45 2.29 -4.27
N LEU A 250 13.09 3.32 -3.69
CA LEU A 250 13.27 4.63 -4.32
C LEU A 250 14.28 4.60 -5.49
N ARG A 251 15.28 3.72 -5.46
CA ARG A 251 16.22 3.51 -6.58
C ARG A 251 15.56 2.90 -7.82
N THR A 252 14.42 2.23 -7.64
CA THR A 252 13.70 1.59 -8.75
C THR A 252 12.78 2.60 -9.45
N LEU A 253 13.26 3.23 -10.54
CA LEU A 253 12.52 4.26 -11.28
C LEU A 253 11.15 3.79 -11.82
N ARG A 254 10.92 2.48 -12.00
CA ARG A 254 9.59 1.93 -12.36
C ARG A 254 8.52 2.22 -11.31
N ASN A 255 8.92 2.42 -10.06
CA ASN A 255 8.03 2.80 -8.97
C ASN A 255 7.60 4.28 -9.07
N LEU A 256 8.29 5.08 -9.89
CA LEU A 256 8.00 6.47 -10.17
C LEU A 256 7.06 6.67 -11.37
N THR A 257 6.31 5.64 -11.76
CA THR A 257 5.22 5.78 -12.72
C THR A 257 4.09 6.63 -12.14
N GLN A 258 3.26 7.27 -12.98
CA GLN A 258 2.11 8.08 -12.52
C GLN A 258 1.26 7.38 -11.46
N ALA A 259 1.04 6.07 -11.63
CA ALA A 259 0.24 5.28 -10.70
C ALA A 259 0.99 4.91 -9.39
N GLY A 260 2.33 4.89 -9.39
CA GLY A 260 3.19 4.63 -8.23
C GLY A 260 3.67 5.88 -7.49
N GLU A 261 3.54 7.05 -8.12
CA GLU A 261 4.05 8.34 -7.63
C GLU A 261 3.54 8.66 -6.21
N HIS A 262 2.28 8.34 -5.92
CA HIS A 262 1.72 8.57 -4.58
C HIS A 262 2.53 7.89 -3.47
N CYS A 263 2.86 6.61 -3.59
CA CYS A 263 3.68 5.93 -2.58
C CYS A 263 5.09 6.51 -2.53
N TYR A 264 5.67 6.79 -3.70
CA TYR A 264 7.02 7.35 -3.81
C TYR A 264 7.15 8.68 -3.07
N VAL A 265 6.24 9.62 -3.33
CA VAL A 265 6.21 10.94 -2.69
C VAL A 265 6.12 10.83 -1.17
N HIS A 266 5.27 9.95 -0.65
CA HIS A 266 5.11 9.79 0.79
C HIS A 266 6.36 9.16 1.43
N LEU A 267 7.00 8.19 0.80
CA LEU A 267 8.24 7.59 1.30
C LEU A 267 9.39 8.61 1.31
N VAL A 268 9.55 9.41 0.26
CA VAL A 268 10.54 10.51 0.24
C VAL A 268 10.27 11.50 1.37
N TRP A 269 9.00 11.87 1.58
CA TRP A 269 8.62 12.78 2.66
C TRP A 269 8.89 12.17 4.05
N ILE A 270 8.59 10.89 4.26
CA ILE A 270 8.84 10.14 5.51
C ILE A 270 10.33 10.19 5.86
N LEU A 271 11.20 9.91 4.88
CA LEU A 271 12.65 9.99 5.07
C LEU A 271 13.09 11.42 5.41
N GLY A 272 12.57 12.40 4.67
CA GLY A 272 12.83 13.81 4.91
C GLY A 272 12.39 14.28 6.29
N GLU A 273 11.31 13.74 6.84
CA GLU A 273 10.75 14.17 8.13
C GLU A 273 11.37 13.45 9.33
N TYR A 274 11.44 12.12 9.30
CA TYR A 274 11.72 11.32 10.48
C TYR A 274 13.18 10.83 10.58
N THR A 275 14.00 11.02 9.54
CA THR A 275 15.44 10.72 9.63
C THR A 275 16.17 11.81 10.40
N HIS A 276 16.07 11.75 11.74
CA HIS A 276 16.64 12.72 12.68
C HIS A 276 17.03 12.05 14.00
N LEU A 277 18.15 12.47 14.61
CA LEU A 277 18.67 11.94 15.88
C LEU A 277 17.67 12.05 17.05
N GLY A 278 16.73 12.99 16.96
CA GLY A 278 15.67 13.17 17.94
C GLY A 278 14.58 12.08 17.93
N TYR A 279 14.49 11.28 16.87
CA TYR A 279 13.57 10.15 16.78
C TYR A 279 14.26 8.81 17.05
N ASP A 280 15.49 8.63 16.59
CA ASP A 280 16.29 7.42 16.86
C ASP A 280 17.79 7.74 16.91
N SER A 281 18.48 7.25 17.93
CA SER A 281 19.93 7.44 18.14
C SER A 281 20.79 6.78 17.06
N ARG A 282 20.27 5.79 16.34
CA ARG A 282 20.95 5.07 15.25
C ARG A 282 20.98 5.88 13.94
N CYS A 283 20.34 7.04 13.89
CA CYS A 283 20.39 7.95 12.75
C CYS A 283 21.79 8.58 12.60
N THR A 284 22.71 7.89 11.93
CA THR A 284 24.09 8.34 11.74
C THR A 284 24.26 9.31 10.56
N SER A 285 25.35 10.07 10.54
CA SER A 285 25.73 10.90 9.39
C SER A 285 25.93 10.07 8.12
N SER A 286 26.40 8.82 8.24
CA SER A 286 26.56 7.92 7.08
C SER A 286 25.22 7.57 6.43
N LEU A 287 24.16 7.34 7.23
CA LEU A 287 22.81 7.09 6.73
C LEU A 287 22.25 8.32 6.00
N LEU A 288 22.46 9.52 6.56
CA LEU A 288 22.03 10.78 5.93
C LEU A 288 22.73 11.00 4.58
N VAL A 289 24.02 10.66 4.47
CA VAL A 289 24.77 10.73 3.21
C VAL A 289 24.21 9.74 2.18
N GLU A 290 23.95 8.49 2.56
CA GLU A 290 23.40 7.48 1.64
C GLU A 290 22.00 7.87 1.12
N LEU A 291 21.15 8.41 2.00
CA LEU A 291 19.85 8.94 1.62
C LEU A 291 19.97 10.10 0.66
N PHE A 292 20.87 11.05 0.94
CA PHE A 292 21.11 12.19 0.07
C PHE A 292 21.60 11.73 -1.31
N GLU A 293 22.53 10.78 -1.37
CA GLU A 293 23.06 10.20 -2.62
C GLU A 293 22.01 9.45 -3.42
N THR A 294 20.99 8.90 -2.76
CA THR A 294 19.86 8.25 -3.43
C THR A 294 18.88 9.28 -4.00
N LEU A 295 18.58 10.34 -3.25
CA LEU A 295 17.57 11.34 -3.64
C LEU A 295 18.09 12.40 -4.61
N GLU A 296 19.37 12.78 -4.53
CA GLU A 296 19.98 13.82 -5.36
C GLU A 296 19.84 13.56 -6.87
N PRO A 297 20.22 12.38 -7.42
CA PRO A 297 20.12 12.13 -8.85
C PRO A 297 18.66 12.12 -9.31
N VAL A 298 17.76 11.48 -8.55
CA VAL A 298 16.33 11.42 -8.89
C VAL A 298 15.72 12.82 -8.89
N THR A 299 16.05 13.66 -7.92
CA THR A 299 15.54 15.04 -7.86
C THR A 299 15.92 15.83 -9.10
N TYR A 300 17.17 15.71 -9.55
CA TYR A 300 17.62 16.41 -10.74
C TYR A 300 16.96 15.86 -12.00
N GLU A 301 16.88 14.54 -12.15
CA GLU A 301 16.26 13.88 -13.30
C GLU A 301 14.77 14.23 -13.44
N VAL A 302 14.01 14.15 -12.34
CA VAL A 302 12.59 14.48 -12.33
C VAL A 302 12.38 15.97 -12.62
N ALA A 303 13.17 16.86 -12.01
CA ALA A 303 13.07 18.30 -12.27
C ALA A 303 13.38 18.63 -13.74
N LEU A 304 14.42 18.01 -14.32
CA LEU A 304 14.79 18.19 -15.73
C LEU A 304 13.69 17.68 -16.67
N ASN A 305 13.13 16.50 -16.38
CA ASN A 305 12.10 15.89 -17.22
C ASN A 305 10.76 16.60 -17.10
N LEU A 306 10.40 17.15 -15.93
CA LEU A 306 9.20 17.97 -15.76
C LEU A 306 9.18 19.17 -16.73
N HIS A 307 10.36 19.72 -17.06
CA HIS A 307 10.50 20.79 -18.04
C HIS A 307 10.39 20.32 -19.50
N ARG A 308 10.60 19.02 -19.77
CA ARG A 308 10.63 18.45 -21.12
C ARG A 308 9.36 17.69 -21.48
N GLN A 309 8.72 17.02 -20.51
CA GLN A 309 7.57 16.13 -20.65
C GLN A 309 6.74 16.10 -19.36
N SER A 310 5.40 16.06 -19.47
CA SER A 310 4.46 16.15 -18.34
C SER A 310 4.22 14.83 -17.60
N GLU A 311 5.24 13.98 -17.45
CA GLU A 311 5.07 12.66 -16.84
C GLU A 311 5.02 12.70 -15.31
N TYR A 312 5.73 13.65 -14.69
CA TYR A 312 5.86 13.78 -13.24
C TYR A 312 5.03 14.93 -12.67
N SER A 313 4.59 14.82 -11.42
CA SER A 313 3.91 15.95 -10.77
C SER A 313 4.87 16.99 -10.20
N THR A 314 4.44 18.25 -10.18
CA THR A 314 5.10 19.35 -9.44
C THR A 314 5.28 19.01 -7.96
N ARG A 315 4.33 18.27 -7.38
CA ARG A 315 4.36 17.86 -5.97
C ARG A 315 5.56 16.97 -5.68
N LEU A 316 5.87 16.04 -6.56
CA LEU A 316 7.03 15.15 -6.40
C LEU A 316 8.33 15.94 -6.29
N VAL A 317 8.57 16.89 -7.20
CA VAL A 317 9.78 17.74 -7.18
C VAL A 317 9.86 18.59 -5.90
N LEU A 318 8.75 19.19 -5.48
CA LEU A 318 8.69 19.98 -4.24
C LEU A 318 9.05 19.16 -3.00
N VAL A 319 8.56 17.92 -2.92
CA VAL A 319 8.82 17.00 -1.81
C VAL A 319 10.26 16.50 -1.84
N LEU A 320 10.80 16.17 -3.01
CA LEU A 320 12.20 15.80 -3.20
C LEU A 320 13.15 16.92 -2.76
N MET A 321 12.94 18.14 -3.26
CA MET A 321 13.74 19.32 -2.88
C MET A 321 13.67 19.61 -1.39
N SER A 322 12.48 19.57 -0.80
CA SER A 322 12.30 19.82 0.63
C SER A 322 12.96 18.74 1.48
N SER A 323 12.89 17.47 1.06
CA SER A 323 13.49 16.34 1.79
C SER A 323 15.02 16.38 1.70
N LEU A 324 15.58 16.70 0.54
CA LEU A 324 17.03 16.95 0.38
C LEU A 324 17.52 18.08 1.28
N ALA A 325 16.79 19.20 1.31
CA ALA A 325 17.15 20.34 2.15
C ALA A 325 17.07 19.99 3.66
N LYS A 326 16.05 19.23 4.07
CA LYS A 326 15.92 18.73 5.44
C LYS A 326 17.10 17.81 5.82
N ILE A 327 17.43 16.84 4.99
CA ILE A 327 18.57 15.92 5.21
C ILE A 327 19.88 16.72 5.28
N ALA A 328 20.10 17.66 4.36
CA ALA A 328 21.30 18.49 4.36
C ALA A 328 21.39 19.41 5.59
N SER A 329 20.27 19.90 6.12
CA SER A 329 20.27 20.70 7.36
C SER A 329 20.74 19.92 8.60
N ARG A 330 20.72 18.58 8.54
CA ARG A 330 21.11 17.67 9.63
C ARG A 330 22.57 17.21 9.52
N SER A 331 23.19 17.36 8.35
CA SER A 331 24.60 17.02 8.11
C SER A 331 25.26 18.12 7.30
N GLN A 332 26.08 18.95 7.96
CA GLN A 332 26.64 20.17 7.37
C GLN A 332 27.48 19.91 6.10
N ASP A 333 28.10 18.74 6.00
CA ASP A 333 28.88 18.31 4.84
C ASP A 333 28.04 18.18 3.56
N LEU A 334 26.72 18.01 3.69
CA LEU A 334 25.79 17.89 2.57
C LEU A 334 25.26 19.24 2.07
N ILE A 335 25.39 20.32 2.86
CA ILE A 335 24.85 21.64 2.52
C ILE A 335 25.36 22.15 1.16
N PRO A 336 26.67 22.10 0.84
CA PRO A 336 27.17 22.56 -0.45
C PRO A 336 26.55 21.79 -1.64
N ARG A 337 26.38 20.46 -1.51
CA ARG A 337 25.74 19.62 -2.54
C ARG A 337 24.27 19.99 -2.72
N ALA A 338 23.54 20.16 -1.62
CA ALA A 338 22.13 20.58 -1.65
C ALA A 338 21.95 21.94 -2.33
N LEU A 339 22.80 22.92 -2.00
CA LEU A 339 22.81 24.23 -2.64
C LEU A 339 23.08 24.12 -4.14
N LEU A 340 24.05 23.32 -4.57
CA LEU A 340 24.33 23.10 -5.99
C LEU A 340 23.14 22.47 -6.71
N CYS A 341 22.53 21.43 -6.15
CA CYS A 341 21.36 20.76 -6.71
C CYS A 341 20.18 21.74 -6.88
N LEU A 342 19.83 22.48 -5.82
CA LEU A 342 18.73 23.45 -5.86
C LEU A 342 19.01 24.62 -6.83
N ASN A 343 20.24 25.14 -6.87
CA ASN A 343 20.60 26.21 -7.81
C ASN A 343 20.52 25.75 -9.27
N LYS A 344 20.85 24.49 -9.57
CA LYS A 344 20.65 23.93 -10.91
C LYS A 344 19.17 23.91 -11.29
N ILE A 345 18.28 23.53 -10.37
CA ILE A 345 16.82 23.58 -10.60
C ILE A 345 16.36 25.02 -10.85
N VAL A 346 16.88 26.00 -10.09
CA VAL A 346 16.61 27.42 -10.34
C VAL A 346 17.07 27.87 -11.72
N GLN A 347 18.23 27.38 -12.19
CA GLN A 347 18.74 27.69 -13.52
C GLN A 347 17.86 27.09 -14.63
N LEU A 348 17.45 25.83 -14.49
CA LEU A 348 16.56 25.16 -15.44
C LEU A 348 15.26 25.93 -15.67
N GLY A 349 14.67 26.50 -14.62
CA GLY A 349 13.44 27.29 -14.73
C GLY A 349 13.62 28.72 -15.26
N LYS A 350 14.85 29.24 -15.39
CA LYS A 350 15.11 30.56 -15.99
C LYS A 350 15.25 30.50 -17.51
N ASP A 351 15.67 29.35 -18.04
CA ASP A 351 15.90 29.15 -19.48
C ASP A 351 14.60 28.82 -20.25
N SER A 352 13.51 28.52 -19.53
CA SER A 352 12.20 28.24 -20.12
C SER A 352 11.38 29.52 -20.35
N SER A 353 11.05 29.81 -21.62
CA SER A 353 10.25 30.95 -22.07
C SER A 353 8.73 30.82 -21.83
N THR A 354 8.29 29.76 -21.16
CA THR A 354 6.88 29.48 -20.84
C THR A 354 6.60 29.70 -19.35
N GLU A 355 5.97 30.83 -19.01
CA GLU A 355 5.54 31.20 -17.65
C GLU A 355 4.36 30.33 -17.17
N SER A 356 4.58 29.05 -16.89
CA SER A 356 3.58 28.25 -16.17
C SER A 356 3.63 28.55 -14.67
N HIS A 357 2.46 28.76 -14.03
CA HIS A 357 2.35 28.92 -12.56
C HIS A 357 3.05 27.79 -11.77
N THR A 358 3.10 26.59 -12.34
CA THR A 358 3.82 25.44 -11.77
C THR A 358 5.32 25.72 -11.65
N HIS A 359 5.91 26.33 -12.67
CA HIS A 359 7.34 26.66 -12.71
C HIS A 359 7.67 27.77 -11.71
N GLN A 360 6.82 28.78 -11.61
CA GLN A 360 6.97 29.85 -10.61
C GLN A 360 6.98 29.28 -9.18
N THR A 361 6.10 28.32 -8.88
CA THR A 361 6.04 27.66 -7.56
C THR A 361 7.34 26.93 -7.24
N LEU A 362 7.89 26.18 -8.20
CA LEU A 362 9.16 25.47 -8.04
C LEU A 362 10.33 26.44 -7.82
N LEU A 363 10.39 27.53 -8.60
CA LEU A 363 11.43 28.54 -8.48
C LEU A 363 11.38 29.27 -7.13
N ILE A 364 10.19 29.66 -6.66
CA ILE A 364 10.01 30.29 -5.35
C ILE A 364 10.52 29.34 -4.28
N ARG A 365 10.05 28.08 -4.29
CA ARG A 365 10.44 27.10 -3.29
C ARG A 365 11.93 26.79 -3.30
N ALA A 366 12.55 26.67 -4.48
CA ALA A 366 13.98 26.44 -4.60
C ALA A 366 14.79 27.59 -3.99
N ASN A 367 14.42 28.84 -4.30
CA ASN A 367 15.09 30.02 -3.76
C ASN A 367 14.92 30.15 -2.24
N GLU A 368 13.73 29.85 -1.71
CA GLU A 368 13.50 29.79 -0.25
C GLU A 368 14.47 28.80 0.42
N LEU A 369 14.53 27.57 -0.09
CA LEU A 369 15.39 26.52 0.46
C LEU A 369 16.88 26.89 0.34
N VAL A 370 17.30 27.46 -0.80
CA VAL A 370 18.67 27.98 -0.98
C VAL A 370 19.00 29.05 0.06
N ASN A 371 18.10 30.00 0.29
CA ASN A 371 18.32 31.08 1.24
C ASN A 371 18.37 30.58 2.69
N VAL A 372 17.54 29.60 3.05
CA VAL A 372 17.58 28.96 4.37
C VAL A 372 18.89 28.20 4.57
N LEU A 373 19.32 27.39 3.59
CA LEU A 373 20.52 26.56 3.67
C LEU A 373 21.83 27.36 3.71
N LYS A 374 21.85 28.60 3.21
CA LYS A 374 23.02 29.50 3.33
C LYS A 374 23.39 29.82 4.78
N ILE A 375 22.45 29.68 5.71
CA ILE A 375 22.66 29.95 7.13
C ILE A 375 22.41 28.65 7.92
N PRO A 376 23.43 27.81 8.16
CA PRO A 376 23.25 26.46 8.72
C PRO A 376 22.49 26.41 10.05
N SER A 377 22.70 27.39 10.93
CA SER A 377 21.98 27.50 12.21
C SER A 377 20.47 27.71 12.03
N ILE A 378 20.09 28.59 11.09
CA ILE A 378 18.68 28.82 10.74
C ILE A 378 18.12 27.59 10.03
N ALA A 379 18.89 26.97 9.12
CA ALA A 379 18.47 25.77 8.42
C ALA A 379 18.10 24.63 9.38
N SER A 380 18.95 24.37 10.37
CA SER A 380 18.67 23.37 11.40
C SER A 380 17.41 23.71 12.21
N ALA A 381 17.25 24.98 12.63
CA ALA A 381 16.10 25.40 13.41
C ALA A 381 14.76 25.36 12.63
N VAL A 382 14.77 25.71 11.34
CA VAL A 382 13.57 25.81 10.50
C VAL A 382 13.20 24.48 9.85
N LEU A 383 14.18 23.74 9.34
CA LEU A 383 13.95 22.50 8.57
C LEU A 383 14.02 21.24 9.44
N SER A 384 14.66 21.32 10.61
CA SER A 384 14.77 20.22 11.58
C SER A 384 14.30 20.66 12.97
N PRO A 385 13.03 21.11 13.13
CA PRO A 385 12.51 21.46 14.43
C PRO A 385 12.53 20.23 15.36
N ALA A 386 12.72 20.47 16.65
CA ALA A 386 12.76 19.37 17.61
C ALA A 386 11.41 18.62 17.67
N PRO A 387 11.40 17.29 17.92
CA PRO A 387 10.21 16.43 17.76
C PRO A 387 8.95 16.89 18.51
N HIS A 388 9.11 17.61 19.62
CA HIS A 388 8.02 18.11 20.45
C HIS A 388 7.25 19.29 19.83
N TRP A 389 7.75 19.90 18.75
CA TRP A 389 7.09 21.01 18.05
C TRP A 389 6.29 20.57 16.82
N SER A 390 6.42 19.33 16.38
CA SER A 390 5.78 18.82 15.16
C SER A 390 4.42 18.19 15.47
N ARG A 391 3.32 18.95 15.33
CA ARG A 391 1.97 18.39 15.46
C ARG A 391 1.53 17.67 14.17
N PRO A 392 0.90 16.48 14.25
CA PRO A 392 0.36 15.72 13.10
C PRO A 392 -0.54 16.55 12.15
N GLN A 393 -1.29 17.51 12.69
CA GLN A 393 -2.21 18.35 11.90
C GLN A 393 -1.50 19.42 11.04
N GLN A 394 -0.28 19.82 11.39
CA GLN A 394 0.56 20.68 10.53
C GLN A 394 1.27 19.86 9.44
N LEU A 395 1.54 18.58 9.70
CA LEU A 395 2.16 17.62 8.76
C LEU A 395 1.24 17.31 7.57
N GLN A 396 -0.07 17.14 7.81
CA GLN A 396 -1.08 17.03 6.75
C GLN A 396 -1.17 18.32 5.92
N ARG A 397 -1.14 19.50 6.56
CA ARG A 397 -1.17 20.80 5.85
C ARG A 397 0.04 21.05 4.95
N GLN A 398 1.22 20.56 5.29
CA GLN A 398 2.40 20.66 4.41
C GLN A 398 2.27 19.79 3.16
N LEU A 399 1.61 18.63 3.26
CA LEU A 399 1.25 17.78 2.13
C LEU A 399 0.05 18.35 1.34
N ASP A 400 -0.92 18.94 2.04
CA ASP A 400 -2.15 19.53 1.48
C ASP A 400 -1.92 20.91 0.85
N LEU A 401 -0.89 21.67 1.25
CA LEU A 401 -0.50 22.90 0.55
C LEU A 401 -0.14 22.61 -0.92
N ALA A 402 0.40 21.43 -1.22
CA ALA A 402 0.59 20.98 -2.60
C ALA A 402 -0.74 20.57 -3.30
N HIS A 403 -1.73 20.08 -2.56
CA HIS A 403 -3.06 19.73 -3.08
C HIS A 403 -3.97 20.96 -3.30
N LEU A 404 -3.91 21.95 -2.41
CA LEU A 404 -4.65 23.22 -2.54
C LEU A 404 -4.21 24.00 -3.78
N LEU A 405 -2.94 23.87 -4.17
CA LEU A 405 -2.40 24.48 -5.39
C LEU A 405 -2.84 23.76 -6.69
N GLN A 406 -3.28 22.50 -6.60
CA GLN A 406 -3.94 21.80 -7.73
C GLN A 406 -5.44 22.12 -7.82
N ALA A 407 -6.13 22.39 -6.71
CA ALA A 407 -7.55 22.75 -6.74
C ALA A 407 -7.79 24.12 -7.41
N THR A 408 -6.82 25.04 -7.33
CA THR A 408 -6.86 26.31 -8.04
C THR A 408 -6.66 26.21 -9.55
N SER A 409 -6.19 25.07 -10.09
CA SER A 409 -6.01 24.90 -11.54
C SER A 409 -7.27 24.45 -12.28
N LEU A 410 -8.33 24.01 -11.58
CA LEU A 410 -9.60 23.61 -12.21
C LEU A 410 -10.67 24.72 -12.23
N HIS A 411 -10.43 25.83 -11.52
CA HIS A 411 -11.38 26.95 -11.44
C HIS A 411 -10.96 28.18 -12.25
N LEU A 412 -9.81 28.16 -12.92
CA LEU A 412 -9.32 29.28 -13.72
C LEU A 412 -9.44 29.08 -15.25
N ASP A 413 -9.95 27.93 -15.71
CA ASP A 413 -10.22 27.67 -17.14
C ASP A 413 -11.65 28.07 -17.58
N HIS A 414 -12.39 28.77 -16.72
CA HIS A 414 -13.67 29.39 -17.04
C HIS A 414 -13.71 30.84 -16.58
N HIS A 415 -12.89 31.70 -17.19
CA HIS A 415 -13.23 33.12 -17.39
C HIS A 415 -12.49 33.72 -18.58
#